data_AF-A0A017T1B5-F1
#
_entry.id   AF-A0A017T1B5-F1
#
_cell.length_a   1.000
_cell.length_b   1.000
_cell.length_c   1.000
_cell.angle_alpha   90.00
_cell.angle_beta   90.00
_cell.angle_gamma   90.00
#
_symmetry.space_group_name_H-M   'P 1'
#
loop_
_entity.id
_entity.type
_entity.pdbx_description
1 polymer ?
#
loop_
_entity_poly.entity_id
_entity_poly.type
_entity_poly.pdbx_seq_one_letter_code
_entity_poly.pdbx_strand_id
1 'polypeptide(L)'
;MGNKPAIDRRQPLRDDEPFDVPAAVLCATCGQPDCAGCLPATEEGSGIVAVIPWERRDTGTWTRLWATSKATTLGASTFFAALPDGALAPALRFAFLAEALAVLAMLTALLPLGAIALPGLTLELTRNPAARASAFRWLALGVPALVTWMVIAHAAHGAALDLGARRQGARPARRRALRFGLYACGWDLMTGPLGALTLLFSQGKKGMGDLLATAARAPGTSAVAFLQGIHGLPPAAVARARRTSSIAAAALTLLSGFGIITALILFL
;
A
#
# COMPACT_ATOMS: atom_id res chain seq x y z
N MET A 1 -11.59 -59.83 1.15
CA MET A 1 -12.40 -58.60 1.02
C MET A 1 -11.45 -57.42 0.92
N GLY A 2 -11.17 -56.92 -0.29
CA GLY A 2 -10.22 -55.83 -0.52
C GLY A 2 -10.91 -54.67 -1.24
N ASN A 3 -10.98 -53.52 -0.57
CA ASN A 3 -11.50 -52.28 -1.16
C ASN A 3 -10.44 -51.67 -2.08
N LYS A 4 -10.70 -51.67 -3.39
CA LYS A 4 -9.97 -50.85 -4.36
C LYS A 4 -10.52 -49.42 -4.32
N PRO A 5 -9.70 -48.37 -4.14
CA PRO A 5 -10.15 -47.01 -4.32
C PRO A 5 -10.41 -46.73 -5.81
N ALA A 6 -11.60 -46.23 -6.13
CA ALA A 6 -11.95 -45.73 -7.45
C ALA A 6 -11.21 -44.40 -7.68
N ILE A 7 -10.10 -44.45 -8.43
CA ILE A 7 -9.46 -43.26 -8.97
C ILE A 7 -10.30 -42.85 -10.18
N ASP A 8 -11.21 -41.91 -9.96
CA ASP A 8 -11.95 -41.26 -11.04
C ASP A 8 -11.00 -40.31 -11.79
N ARG A 9 -10.50 -40.77 -12.93
CA ARG A 9 -9.69 -39.95 -13.84
C ARG A 9 -10.60 -38.86 -14.41
N ARG A 10 -10.46 -37.63 -13.92
CA ARG A 10 -11.02 -36.44 -14.60
C ARG A 10 -10.62 -36.48 -16.07
N GLN A 11 -11.62 -36.51 -16.95
CA GLN A 11 -11.40 -36.30 -18.37
C GLN A 11 -10.77 -34.90 -18.55
N PRO A 12 -9.68 -34.77 -19.34
CA PRO A 12 -9.17 -33.46 -19.72
C PRO A 12 -10.27 -32.74 -20.50
N LEU A 13 -10.66 -31.54 -20.03
CA LEU A 13 -11.46 -30.63 -20.82
C LEU A 13 -10.69 -30.38 -22.13
N ARG A 14 -11.36 -30.51 -23.28
CA ARG A 14 -10.80 -30.16 -24.59
C ARG A 14 -10.62 -28.65 -24.66
N ASP A 15 -9.41 -28.19 -24.38
CA ASP A 15 -8.90 -26.84 -24.67
C ASP A 15 -8.42 -26.75 -26.14
N ASP A 16 -9.29 -27.09 -27.09
CA ASP A 16 -8.97 -26.99 -28.54
C ASP A 16 -9.23 -25.58 -29.11
N GLU A 17 -9.56 -24.58 -28.28
CA GLU A 17 -9.50 -23.17 -28.69
C GLU A 17 -8.06 -22.66 -28.53
N PRO A 18 -7.34 -22.33 -29.62
CA PRO A 18 -6.03 -21.72 -29.51
C PRO A 18 -6.19 -20.38 -28.80
N PHE A 19 -5.76 -20.32 -27.55
CA PHE A 19 -5.57 -19.08 -26.83
C PHE A 19 -4.49 -18.29 -27.58
N ASP A 20 -4.93 -17.34 -28.39
CA ASP A 20 -4.06 -16.47 -29.17
C ASP A 20 -3.42 -15.47 -28.20
N VAL A 21 -2.32 -15.89 -27.57
CA VAL A 21 -1.53 -15.04 -26.68
C VAL A 21 -0.74 -14.08 -27.58
N PRO A 22 -1.04 -12.77 -27.59
CA PRO A 22 -0.33 -11.84 -28.46
C PRO A 22 1.17 -11.92 -28.18
N ALA A 23 1.96 -12.05 -29.24
CA ALA A 23 3.41 -12.07 -29.13
C ALA A 23 3.87 -10.82 -28.39
N ALA A 24 4.46 -11.00 -27.20
CA ALA A 24 5.05 -9.89 -26.47
C ALA A 24 6.30 -9.43 -27.23
N VAL A 25 6.25 -8.23 -27.81
CA VAL A 25 7.43 -7.62 -28.43
C VAL A 25 8.32 -7.13 -27.30
N LEU A 26 9.36 -7.90 -26.97
CA LEU A 26 10.35 -7.53 -25.96
C LEU A 26 11.57 -6.91 -26.64
N CYS A 27 12.20 -5.95 -25.97
CA CYS A 27 13.49 -5.44 -26.40
C CYS A 27 14.50 -6.58 -26.49
N ALA A 28 15.12 -6.78 -27.66
CA ALA A 28 16.15 -7.81 -27.82
C ALA A 28 17.35 -7.63 -26.87
N THR A 29 17.60 -6.39 -26.44
CA THR A 29 18.76 -6.03 -25.59
C THR A 29 18.44 -6.03 -24.09
N CYS A 30 17.23 -5.63 -23.68
CA CYS A 30 16.88 -5.54 -22.25
C CYS A 30 15.64 -6.32 -21.81
N GLY A 31 14.96 -7.02 -22.71
CA GLY A 31 13.79 -7.85 -22.40
C GLY A 31 12.52 -7.07 -21.98
N GLN A 32 12.51 -5.74 -22.03
CA GLN A 32 11.34 -4.94 -21.64
C GLN A 32 10.37 -4.74 -22.81
N PRO A 33 9.04 -4.87 -22.60
CA PRO A 33 8.03 -4.69 -23.65
C PRO A 33 7.90 -3.23 -24.13
N ASP A 34 8.20 -2.25 -23.26
CA ASP A 34 8.10 -0.81 -23.56
C ASP A 34 9.49 -0.15 -23.71
N CYS A 35 10.45 -0.89 -24.28
CA CYS A 35 11.83 -0.45 -24.42
C CYS A 35 11.99 0.60 -25.51
N ALA A 36 12.40 1.82 -25.13
CA ALA A 36 12.58 2.95 -26.05
C ALA A 36 14.07 3.32 -26.23
N GLY A 37 14.94 2.31 -26.27
CA GLY A 37 16.40 2.41 -26.34
C GLY A 37 17.05 2.10 -24.99
N CYS A 38 17.86 1.03 -24.90
CA CYS A 38 18.36 0.51 -23.63
C CYS A 38 19.88 0.37 -23.55
N LEU A 39 20.36 0.51 -22.32
CA LEU A 39 21.59 -0.07 -21.78
C LEU A 39 21.32 -1.56 -21.46
N PRO A 40 22.35 -2.43 -21.46
CA PRO A 40 22.18 -3.88 -21.33
C PRO A 40 21.35 -4.27 -20.10
N ALA A 41 20.42 -5.23 -20.26
CA ALA A 41 19.69 -5.79 -19.12
C ALA A 41 20.68 -6.40 -18.11
N THR A 42 20.43 -6.15 -16.83
CA THR A 42 21.02 -6.98 -15.79
C THR A 42 20.38 -8.36 -15.86
N GLU A 43 21.18 -9.42 -15.75
CA GLU A 43 20.72 -10.83 -15.85
C GLU A 43 19.63 -11.21 -14.82
N GLU A 44 19.37 -10.35 -13.85
CA GLU A 44 18.35 -10.51 -12.81
C GLU A 44 16.92 -10.19 -13.30
N GLY A 45 16.76 -9.55 -14.46
CA GLY A 45 15.48 -9.10 -15.01
C GLY A 45 14.73 -10.19 -15.78
N SER A 46 14.42 -11.32 -15.15
CA SER A 46 13.41 -12.25 -15.69
C SER A 46 12.11 -11.46 -15.90
N GLY A 47 11.57 -11.45 -17.12
CA GLY A 47 10.38 -10.70 -17.57
C GLY A 47 9.05 -11.07 -16.88
N ILE A 48 9.09 -11.51 -15.63
CA ILE A 48 7.95 -11.76 -14.76
C ILE A 48 7.33 -10.40 -14.43
N VAL A 49 6.23 -10.10 -15.12
CA VAL A 49 5.34 -9.01 -14.73
C VAL A 49 4.83 -9.31 -13.32
N ALA A 50 5.16 -8.45 -12.35
CA ALA A 50 4.73 -8.63 -10.98
C ALA A 50 3.20 -8.54 -10.90
N VAL A 51 2.52 -9.68 -10.76
CA VAL A 51 1.06 -9.72 -10.66
C VAL A 51 0.64 -9.27 -9.27
N ILE A 52 -0.05 -8.12 -9.19
CA ILE A 52 -0.54 -7.55 -7.93
C ILE A 52 -1.69 -8.43 -7.39
N PRO A 53 -1.58 -9.02 -6.18
CA PRO A 53 -2.60 -9.92 -5.66
C PRO A 53 -4.00 -9.29 -5.59
N TRP A 54 -4.09 -8.00 -5.27
CA TRP A 54 -5.35 -7.24 -5.24
C TRP A 54 -6.12 -7.24 -6.55
N GLU A 55 -5.42 -7.27 -7.67
CA GLU A 55 -6.03 -7.16 -9.00
C GLU A 55 -6.51 -8.52 -9.55
N ARG A 56 -6.16 -9.64 -8.88
CA ARG A 56 -6.60 -10.98 -9.27
C ARG A 56 -8.08 -11.19 -8.92
N ARG A 57 -8.86 -11.84 -9.78
CA ARG A 57 -10.30 -12.10 -9.55
C ARG A 57 -10.62 -13.49 -9.03
N ASP A 58 -9.62 -14.37 -9.02
CA ASP A 58 -9.70 -15.79 -8.64
C ASP A 58 -9.79 -16.04 -7.13
N THR A 59 -9.42 -15.05 -6.33
CA THR A 59 -9.25 -15.17 -4.87
C THR A 59 -10.15 -14.20 -4.10
N GLY A 60 -10.53 -14.59 -2.88
CA GLY A 60 -11.38 -13.78 -2.02
C GLY A 60 -10.76 -12.44 -1.64
N THR A 61 -11.59 -11.41 -1.46
CA THR A 61 -11.15 -10.02 -1.18
C THR A 61 -10.20 -9.92 0.01
N TRP A 62 -10.45 -10.66 1.10
CA TRP A 62 -9.59 -10.67 2.28
C TRP A 62 -8.22 -11.26 2.01
N THR A 63 -8.16 -12.40 1.29
CA THR A 63 -6.89 -13.03 0.90
C THR A 63 -6.06 -12.08 0.04
N ARG A 64 -6.70 -11.41 -0.92
CA ARG A 64 -6.06 -10.43 -1.79
C ARG A 64 -5.54 -9.20 -1.06
N LEU A 65 -6.34 -8.65 -0.12
CA LEU A 65 -5.95 -7.52 0.72
C LEU A 65 -4.67 -7.89 1.48
N TRP A 66 -4.70 -8.97 2.27
CA TRP A 66 -3.56 -9.37 3.09
C TRP A 66 -2.35 -9.79 2.27
N ALA A 67 -2.53 -10.45 1.12
CA ALA A 67 -1.43 -10.80 0.23
C ALA A 67 -0.76 -9.54 -0.34
N THR A 68 -1.54 -8.54 -0.74
CA THR A 68 -1.02 -7.28 -1.26
C THR A 68 -0.33 -6.48 -0.17
N SER A 69 -0.96 -6.31 1.01
CA SER A 69 -0.37 -5.59 2.14
C SER A 69 0.94 -6.23 2.62
N LYS A 70 1.02 -7.57 2.63
CA LYS A 70 2.28 -8.28 2.91
C LYS A 70 3.32 -8.05 1.82
N ALA A 71 2.95 -8.12 0.55
CA ALA A 71 3.87 -7.89 -0.56
C ALA A 71 4.43 -6.46 -0.55
N THR A 72 3.58 -5.46 -0.29
CA THR A 72 4.00 -4.06 -0.22
C THR A 72 4.86 -3.75 1.00
N THR A 73 4.70 -4.51 2.10
CA THR A 73 5.43 -4.27 3.35
C THR A 73 6.69 -5.11 3.48
N LEU A 74 6.56 -6.43 3.40
CA LEU A 74 7.65 -7.39 3.61
C LEU A 74 8.48 -7.58 2.33
N GLY A 75 7.83 -7.56 1.17
CA GLY A 75 8.45 -7.70 -0.16
C GLY A 75 8.63 -6.37 -0.88
N ALA A 76 8.70 -5.25 -0.14
CA ALA A 76 8.62 -3.89 -0.68
C ALA A 76 9.62 -3.63 -1.81
N SER A 77 10.86 -4.11 -1.69
CA SER A 77 11.88 -3.93 -2.72
C SER A 77 11.48 -4.56 -4.04
N THR A 78 11.13 -5.85 -4.03
CA THR A 78 10.72 -6.58 -5.24
C THR A 78 9.41 -6.06 -5.81
N PHE A 79 8.42 -5.80 -4.95
CA PHE A 79 7.09 -5.35 -5.37
C PHE A 79 7.14 -4.00 -6.08
N PHE A 80 7.85 -3.01 -5.51
CA PHE A 80 7.87 -1.66 -6.07
C PHE A 80 8.92 -1.45 -7.16
N ALA A 81 9.96 -2.28 -7.23
CA ALA A 81 10.93 -2.24 -8.34
C ALA A 81 10.30 -2.67 -9.68
N ALA A 82 9.33 -3.59 -9.64
CA ALA A 82 8.69 -4.14 -10.83
C ALA A 82 7.18 -3.82 -10.89
N LEU A 83 6.75 -2.72 -10.28
CA LEU A 83 5.34 -2.33 -10.22
C LEU A 83 4.78 -2.11 -11.65
N PRO A 84 3.83 -2.94 -12.11
CA PRO A 84 3.27 -2.79 -13.45
C PRO A 84 2.44 -1.52 -13.56
N ASP A 85 2.38 -0.97 -14.78
CA ASP A 85 1.35 0.01 -15.08
C ASP A 85 -0.05 -0.64 -15.03
N GLY A 86 -1.09 0.14 -14.86
CA GLY A 86 -2.45 -0.39 -14.74
C GLY A 86 -3.47 0.64 -14.28
N ALA A 87 -4.75 0.27 -14.31
CA ALA A 87 -5.85 1.13 -13.90
C ALA A 87 -5.64 1.68 -12.47
N LEU A 88 -6.00 2.95 -12.22
CA LEU A 88 -5.92 3.51 -10.88
C LEU A 88 -7.06 3.02 -9.98
N ALA A 89 -8.20 2.64 -10.57
CA ALA A 89 -9.39 2.25 -9.80
C ALA A 89 -9.17 1.05 -8.87
N PRO A 90 -8.50 -0.05 -9.29
CA PRO A 90 -8.16 -1.14 -8.37
C PRO A 90 -7.25 -0.68 -7.22
N ALA A 91 -6.19 0.06 -7.52
CA ALA A 91 -5.26 0.58 -6.52
C ALA A 91 -5.98 1.50 -5.51
N LEU A 92 -6.90 2.34 -5.98
CA LEU A 92 -7.69 3.23 -5.14
C LEU A 92 -8.61 2.45 -4.19
N ARG A 93 -9.28 1.40 -4.70
CA ARG A 93 -10.13 0.52 -3.87
C ARG A 93 -9.32 -0.21 -2.79
N PHE A 94 -8.10 -0.66 -3.13
CA PHE A 94 -7.18 -1.23 -2.15
C PHE A 94 -6.81 -0.21 -1.08
N ALA A 95 -6.39 0.98 -1.49
CA ALA A 95 -5.95 2.05 -0.60
C ALA A 95 -7.03 2.39 0.42
N PHE A 96 -8.27 2.67 -0.03
CA PHE A 96 -9.38 2.97 0.85
C PHE A 96 -9.71 1.84 1.83
N LEU A 97 -9.71 0.58 1.38
CA LEU A 97 -9.98 -0.55 2.27
C LEU A 97 -8.87 -0.74 3.30
N ALA A 98 -7.60 -0.64 2.88
CA ALA A 98 -6.44 -0.78 3.76
C ALA A 98 -6.43 0.33 4.82
N GLU A 99 -6.60 1.58 4.41
CA GLU A 99 -6.61 2.74 5.31
C GLU A 99 -7.81 2.73 6.26
N ALA A 100 -9.02 2.39 5.77
CA ALA A 100 -10.19 2.28 6.63
C ALA A 100 -9.97 1.25 7.75
N LEU A 101 -9.41 0.10 7.42
CA LEU A 101 -9.10 -0.93 8.41
C LEU A 101 -7.97 -0.50 9.35
N ALA A 102 -6.93 0.17 8.85
CA ALA A 102 -5.85 0.70 9.67
C ALA A 102 -6.36 1.73 10.69
N VAL A 103 -7.15 2.71 10.24
CA VAL A 103 -7.74 3.76 11.08
C VAL A 103 -8.71 3.16 12.11
N LEU A 104 -9.61 2.27 11.70
CA LEU A 104 -10.54 1.62 12.63
C LEU A 104 -9.83 0.75 13.66
N ALA A 105 -8.78 0.03 13.26
CA ALA A 105 -7.97 -0.75 14.18
C ALA A 105 -7.23 0.14 15.19
N MET A 106 -6.67 1.26 14.72
CA MET A 106 -6.02 2.23 15.59
C MET A 106 -7.00 2.86 16.58
N LEU A 107 -8.19 3.28 16.12
CA LEU A 107 -9.24 3.79 17.00
C LEU A 107 -9.66 2.76 18.05
N THR A 108 -9.87 1.51 17.63
CA THR A 108 -10.23 0.41 18.54
C THR A 108 -9.16 0.20 19.61
N ALA A 109 -7.88 0.32 19.26
CA ALA A 109 -6.77 0.19 20.19
C ALA A 109 -6.63 1.41 21.13
N LEU A 110 -6.86 2.62 20.62
CA LEU A 110 -6.68 3.87 21.37
C LEU A 110 -7.87 4.25 22.25
N LEU A 111 -9.10 3.90 21.87
CA LEU A 111 -10.30 4.21 22.66
C LEU A 111 -10.24 3.73 24.13
N PRO A 112 -9.87 2.47 24.44
CA PRO A 112 -9.76 2.04 25.83
C PRO A 112 -8.64 2.78 26.58
N LEU A 113 -7.51 3.06 25.92
CA LEU A 113 -6.41 3.84 26.51
C LEU A 113 -6.84 5.27 26.81
N GLY A 114 -7.56 5.91 25.88
CA GLY A 114 -8.14 7.23 26.07
C GLY A 114 -9.18 7.25 27.18
N ALA A 115 -9.99 6.19 27.30
CA ALA A 115 -10.99 6.08 28.36
C ALA A 115 -10.37 6.03 29.76
N ILE A 116 -9.22 5.36 29.89
CA ILE A 116 -8.42 5.28 31.13
C ILE A 116 -7.70 6.61 31.39
N ALA A 117 -7.12 7.23 30.36
CA ALA A 117 -6.35 8.47 30.50
C ALA A 117 -7.23 9.70 30.78
N LEU A 118 -8.48 9.71 30.30
CA LEU A 118 -9.41 10.83 30.41
C LEU A 118 -10.74 10.39 31.09
N PRO A 119 -10.70 9.95 32.35
CA PRO A 119 -11.88 9.37 33.02
C PRO A 119 -13.04 10.36 33.14
N GLY A 120 -12.75 11.66 33.29
CA GLY A 120 -13.77 12.71 33.30
C GLY A 120 -14.54 12.81 31.98
N LEU A 121 -13.84 12.76 30.84
CA LEU A 121 -14.48 12.77 29.52
C LEU A 121 -15.30 11.49 29.30
N THR A 122 -14.76 10.33 29.71
CA THR A 122 -15.50 9.06 29.66
C THR A 122 -16.79 9.14 30.46
N LEU A 123 -16.72 9.68 31.68
CA LEU A 123 -17.88 9.85 32.53
C LEU A 123 -18.89 10.83 31.92
N GLU A 124 -18.42 11.93 31.32
CA GLU A 124 -19.28 12.88 30.62
C GLU A 124 -19.99 12.22 29.42
N LEU A 125 -19.27 11.46 28.59
CA LEU A 125 -19.87 10.70 27.49
C LEU A 125 -20.87 9.64 27.99
N THR A 126 -20.65 9.02 29.15
CA THR A 126 -21.62 8.06 29.70
C THR A 126 -22.87 8.71 30.30
N ARG A 127 -22.77 9.95 30.80
CA ARG A 127 -23.89 10.65 31.46
C ARG A 127 -24.66 11.59 30.53
N ASN A 128 -23.97 12.26 29.61
CA ASN A 128 -24.54 13.31 28.78
C ASN A 128 -24.90 12.81 27.36
N PRO A 129 -26.19 12.70 27.00
CA PRO A 129 -26.60 12.24 25.67
C PRO A 129 -26.20 13.20 24.54
N ALA A 130 -26.13 14.51 24.80
CA ALA A 130 -25.70 15.49 23.81
C ALA A 130 -24.20 15.32 23.49
N ALA A 131 -23.38 15.07 24.51
CA ALA A 131 -21.96 14.77 24.34
C ALA A 131 -21.74 13.49 23.50
N ARG A 132 -22.51 12.41 23.75
CA ARG A 132 -22.49 11.21 22.91
C ARG A 132 -22.86 11.49 21.47
N ALA A 133 -23.96 12.20 21.25
CA ALA A 133 -24.41 12.52 19.90
C ALA A 133 -23.37 13.38 19.15
N SER A 134 -22.66 14.26 19.85
CA SER A 134 -21.53 15.01 19.30
C SER A 134 -20.37 14.07 18.95
N ALA A 135 -19.93 13.21 19.88
CA ALA A 135 -18.85 12.26 19.64
C ALA A 135 -19.14 11.31 18.47
N PHE A 136 -20.37 10.79 18.35
CA PHE A 136 -20.77 9.97 17.20
C PHE A 136 -20.72 10.74 15.88
N ARG A 137 -21.17 12.01 15.87
CA ARG A 137 -21.07 12.87 14.68
C ARG A 137 -19.61 13.09 14.27
N TRP A 138 -18.74 13.39 15.24
CA TRP A 138 -17.31 13.55 15.01
C TRP A 138 -16.65 12.27 14.51
N LEU A 139 -17.02 11.10 15.03
CA LEU A 139 -16.51 9.82 14.52
C LEU A 139 -17.02 9.54 13.11
N ALA A 140 -18.32 9.75 12.86
CA ALA A 140 -18.94 9.48 11.57
C ALA A 140 -18.39 10.36 10.43
N LEU A 141 -18.01 11.60 10.73
CA LEU A 141 -17.40 12.51 9.76
C LEU A 141 -15.87 12.42 9.75
N GLY A 142 -15.26 12.33 10.92
CA GLY A 142 -13.82 12.32 11.10
C GLY A 142 -13.15 11.08 10.56
N VAL A 143 -13.75 9.88 10.72
CA VAL A 143 -13.15 8.64 10.21
C VAL A 143 -13.06 8.63 8.68
N PRO A 144 -14.14 8.87 7.91
CA PRO A 144 -14.04 8.94 6.45
C PRO A 144 -13.14 10.07 5.94
N ALA A 145 -13.15 11.23 6.61
CA ALA A 145 -12.29 12.35 6.27
C ALA A 145 -10.80 11.98 6.47
N LEU A 146 -10.46 11.36 7.60
CA LEU A 146 -9.10 10.90 7.88
C LEU A 146 -8.66 9.82 6.89
N VAL A 147 -9.49 8.83 6.60
CA VAL A 147 -9.18 7.79 5.60
C VAL A 147 -8.91 8.41 4.22
N THR A 148 -9.77 9.33 3.78
CA THR A 148 -9.61 10.04 2.51
C THR A 148 -8.31 10.84 2.49
N TRP A 149 -8.01 11.52 3.59
CA TRP A 149 -6.78 12.28 3.75
C TRP A 149 -5.53 11.39 3.65
N MET A 150 -5.52 10.24 4.34
CA MET A 150 -4.41 9.29 4.30
C MET A 150 -4.16 8.76 2.89
N VAL A 151 -5.22 8.37 2.17
CA VAL A 151 -5.12 7.94 0.76
C VAL A 151 -4.52 9.06 -0.13
N ILE A 152 -4.97 10.31 0.04
CA ILE A 152 -4.43 11.46 -0.69
C ILE A 152 -2.96 11.67 -0.35
N ALA A 153 -2.57 11.55 0.92
CA ALA A 153 -1.21 11.71 1.38
C ALA A 153 -0.25 10.71 0.74
N HIS A 154 -0.65 9.44 0.70
CA HIS A 154 0.11 8.38 0.03
C HIS A 154 0.21 8.60 -1.48
N ALA A 155 -0.89 8.96 -2.15
CA ALA A 155 -0.88 9.29 -3.57
C ALA A 155 0.04 10.51 -3.87
N ALA A 156 -0.01 11.54 -3.04
CA ALA A 156 0.85 12.72 -3.14
C ALA A 156 2.33 12.36 -2.90
N HIS A 157 2.62 11.45 -1.98
CA HIS A 157 3.97 10.93 -1.75
C HIS A 157 4.52 10.24 -3.02
N GLY A 158 3.74 9.37 -3.65
CA GLY A 158 4.10 8.75 -4.92
C GLY A 158 4.32 9.77 -6.05
N ALA A 159 3.41 10.74 -6.19
CA ALA A 159 3.56 11.81 -7.17
C ALA A 159 4.82 12.68 -6.93
N ALA A 160 5.17 12.93 -5.67
CA ALA A 160 6.37 13.67 -5.31
C ALA A 160 7.65 12.90 -5.63
N LEU A 161 7.64 11.56 -5.55
CA LEU A 161 8.74 10.72 -6.02
C LEU A 161 8.92 10.83 -7.55
N ASP A 162 7.84 10.77 -8.34
CA ASP A 162 7.91 10.98 -9.80
C ASP A 162 8.45 12.37 -10.15
N LEU A 163 7.98 13.41 -9.46
CA LEU A 163 8.50 14.76 -9.63
C LEU A 163 10.01 14.82 -9.30
N GLY A 164 10.41 14.21 -8.20
CA GLY A 164 11.81 14.10 -7.79
C GLY A 164 12.66 13.37 -8.83
N ALA A 165 12.16 12.28 -9.40
CA ALA A 165 12.83 11.50 -10.43
C ALA A 165 13.00 12.30 -11.72
N ARG A 166 11.95 13.00 -12.14
CA ARG A 166 11.96 13.86 -13.33
C ARG A 166 12.96 15.01 -13.22
N ARG A 167 13.12 15.58 -12.01
CA ARG A 167 14.17 16.59 -11.74
C ARG A 167 15.59 16.02 -11.87
N GLN A 168 15.75 14.70 -11.85
CA GLN A 168 17.02 14.02 -12.09
C GLN A 168 17.16 13.50 -13.54
N GLY A 169 16.28 13.91 -14.45
CA GLY A 169 16.31 13.52 -15.86
C GLY A 169 15.58 12.21 -16.19
N ALA A 170 14.91 11.57 -15.22
CA ALA A 170 14.11 10.39 -15.51
C ALA A 170 12.86 10.74 -16.34
N ARG A 171 12.38 9.76 -17.11
CA ARG A 171 11.10 9.88 -17.82
C ARG A 171 9.93 9.85 -16.84
N PRO A 172 8.81 10.54 -17.15
CA PRO A 172 7.63 10.54 -16.30
C PRO A 172 6.99 9.14 -16.25
N ALA A 173 6.60 8.71 -15.06
CA ALA A 173 5.89 7.45 -14.80
C ALA A 173 4.67 7.70 -13.90
N ARG A 174 3.95 8.81 -14.16
CA ARG A 174 2.86 9.36 -13.30
C ARG A 174 1.87 8.30 -12.80
N ARG A 175 1.42 7.40 -13.68
CA ARG A 175 0.42 6.38 -13.33
C ARG A 175 0.98 5.33 -12.37
N ARG A 176 2.19 4.84 -12.63
CA ARG A 176 2.93 3.95 -11.72
C ARG A 176 3.25 4.65 -10.40
N ALA A 177 3.55 5.94 -10.42
CA ALA A 177 3.81 6.72 -9.22
C ALA A 177 2.57 6.89 -8.33
N LEU A 178 1.39 7.12 -8.92
CA LEU A 178 0.13 7.11 -8.18
C LEU A 178 -0.18 5.71 -7.63
N ARG A 179 0.01 4.65 -8.44
CA ARG A 179 -0.14 3.26 -7.97
C ARG A 179 0.82 2.94 -6.83
N PHE A 180 2.06 3.41 -6.88
CA PHE A 180 3.03 3.27 -5.80
C PHE A 180 2.46 3.80 -4.49
N GLY A 181 1.96 5.04 -4.50
CA GLY A 181 1.33 5.64 -3.33
C GLY A 181 0.12 4.85 -2.84
N LEU A 182 -0.82 4.56 -3.75
CA LEU A 182 -2.05 3.85 -3.37
C LEU A 182 -1.79 2.43 -2.80
N TYR A 183 -0.79 1.71 -3.31
CA TYR A 183 -0.41 0.41 -2.75
C TYR A 183 0.44 0.54 -1.47
N ALA A 184 1.12 1.67 -1.25
CA ALA A 184 1.84 1.96 -0.03
C ALA A 184 0.92 2.07 1.22
N CYS A 185 -0.38 2.37 1.05
CA CYS A 185 -1.38 2.26 2.11
C CYS A 185 -1.43 0.86 2.77
N GLY A 186 -0.94 -0.18 2.10
CA GLY A 186 -0.79 -1.51 2.68
C GLY A 186 0.15 -1.54 3.88
N TRP A 187 1.08 -0.59 3.99
CA TRP A 187 2.00 -0.47 5.12
C TRP A 187 1.23 -0.14 6.38
N ASP A 188 0.36 0.88 6.36
CA ASP A 188 -0.36 1.36 7.54
C ASP A 188 -1.24 0.26 8.15
N LEU A 189 -1.83 -0.58 7.30
CA LEU A 189 -2.56 -1.77 7.75
C LEU A 189 -1.64 -2.80 8.42
N MET A 190 -0.47 -3.07 7.84
CA MET A 190 0.48 -4.07 8.36
C MET A 190 1.21 -3.61 9.62
N THR A 191 1.52 -2.32 9.72
CA THR A 191 2.25 -1.73 10.85
C THR A 191 1.31 -1.34 12.00
N GLY A 192 0.03 -1.18 11.71
CA GLY A 192 -1.00 -0.88 12.71
C GLY A 192 -1.38 -2.09 13.58
N PRO A 193 -2.29 -1.88 14.56
CA PRO A 193 -2.68 -2.90 15.53
C PRO A 193 -3.22 -4.19 14.89
N LEU A 194 -3.98 -4.07 13.79
CA LEU A 194 -4.55 -5.23 13.11
C LEU A 194 -3.46 -6.08 12.41
N GLY A 195 -2.51 -5.45 11.74
CA GLY A 195 -1.35 -6.13 11.16
C GLY A 195 -0.48 -6.80 12.23
N ALA A 196 -0.23 -6.12 13.35
CA ALA A 196 0.49 -6.70 14.48
C ALA A 196 -0.22 -7.94 15.05
N LEU A 197 -1.53 -7.88 15.27
CA LEU A 197 -2.33 -9.02 15.75
C LEU A 197 -2.30 -10.19 14.76
N THR A 198 -2.56 -9.94 13.48
CA THR A 198 -2.57 -11.00 12.47
C THR A 198 -1.22 -11.73 12.37
N LEU A 199 -0.11 -11.00 12.49
CA LEU A 199 1.23 -11.60 12.49
C LEU A 199 1.59 -12.27 13.81
N LEU A 200 1.17 -11.72 14.94
CA LEU A 200 1.33 -12.39 16.24
C LEU A 200 0.64 -13.77 16.24
N PHE A 201 -0.58 -13.85 15.70
CA PHE A 201 -1.32 -15.11 15.64
C PHE A 201 -0.80 -16.09 14.59
N SER A 202 -0.29 -15.60 13.46
CA SER A 202 0.17 -16.48 12.36
C SER A 202 1.65 -16.86 12.43
N GLN A 203 2.50 -16.03 13.03
CA GLN A 203 3.97 -16.18 13.04
C GLN A 203 4.60 -16.07 14.44
N GLY A 204 3.80 -15.78 15.47
CA GLY A 204 4.27 -15.63 16.84
C GLY A 204 5.05 -14.33 17.08
N LYS A 205 5.64 -14.22 18.29
CA LYS A 205 6.35 -13.01 18.75
C LYS A 205 7.56 -12.65 17.87
N LYS A 206 8.26 -13.66 17.34
CA LYS A 206 9.43 -13.45 16.47
C LYS A 206 9.02 -12.77 15.16
N GLY A 207 7.99 -13.26 14.49
CA GLY A 207 7.46 -12.64 13.27
C GLY A 207 6.98 -11.20 13.49
N MET A 208 6.40 -10.90 14.65
CA MET A 208 6.01 -9.53 15.01
C MET A 208 7.23 -8.60 15.17
N GLY A 209 8.31 -9.06 15.80
CA GLY A 209 9.56 -8.29 15.92
C GLY A 209 10.19 -8.00 14.56
N ASP A 210 10.29 -9.02 13.70
CA ASP A 210 10.83 -8.90 12.34
C ASP A 210 9.97 -7.96 11.48
N LEU A 211 8.64 -7.99 11.65
CA LEU A 211 7.74 -7.04 11.01
C LEU A 211 8.04 -5.61 11.44
N LEU A 212 8.12 -5.31 12.74
CA LEU A 212 8.35 -3.94 13.21
C LEU A 212 9.66 -3.36 12.66
N ALA A 213 10.72 -4.18 12.62
CA ALA A 213 11.99 -3.79 12.03
C ALA A 213 11.89 -3.53 10.51
N THR A 214 11.14 -4.37 9.79
CA THR A 214 10.95 -4.26 8.34
C THR A 214 10.05 -3.07 7.99
N ALA A 215 8.96 -2.91 8.73
CA ALA A 215 7.98 -1.84 8.68
C ALA A 215 8.63 -0.45 8.77
N ALA A 216 9.51 -0.26 9.76
CA ALA A 216 10.22 1.01 9.95
C ALA A 216 11.10 1.39 8.74
N ARG A 217 11.54 0.40 7.96
CA ARG A 217 12.37 0.60 6.76
C ARG A 217 11.56 0.61 5.47
N ALA A 218 10.33 0.09 5.48
CA ALA A 218 9.52 -0.13 4.29
C ALA A 218 9.30 1.14 3.43
N PRO A 219 9.02 2.33 4.00
CA PRO A 219 8.90 3.55 3.19
C PRO A 219 10.20 3.94 2.48
N GLY A 220 11.35 3.75 3.14
CA GLY A 220 12.66 4.03 2.55
C GLY A 220 13.02 3.03 1.45
N THR A 221 12.88 1.73 1.75
CA THR A 221 13.20 0.63 0.83
C THR A 221 12.31 0.67 -0.41
N SER A 222 11.00 0.88 -0.25
CA SER A 222 10.06 0.98 -1.36
C SER A 222 10.36 2.18 -2.28
N ALA A 223 10.62 3.36 -1.72
CA ALA A 223 10.95 4.55 -2.50
C ALA A 223 12.25 4.37 -3.29
N VAL A 224 13.28 3.77 -2.68
CA VAL A 224 14.53 3.41 -3.37
C VAL A 224 14.26 2.42 -4.49
N ALA A 225 13.53 1.34 -4.21
CA ALA A 225 13.19 0.32 -5.19
C ALA A 225 12.37 0.87 -6.36
N PHE A 226 11.39 1.73 -6.10
CA PHE A 226 10.60 2.39 -7.13
C PHE A 226 11.47 3.30 -8.01
N LEU A 227 12.32 4.13 -7.41
CA LEU A 227 13.18 5.05 -8.15
C LEU A 227 14.27 4.32 -8.98
N GLN A 228 14.79 3.21 -8.47
CA GLN A 228 15.78 2.41 -9.19
C GLN A 228 15.13 1.52 -10.24
N GLY A 229 14.09 0.77 -9.88
CA GLY A 229 13.45 -0.20 -10.77
C GLY A 229 12.59 0.45 -11.86
N ILE A 230 11.75 1.42 -11.51
CA ILE A 230 10.83 2.04 -12.47
C ILE A 230 11.48 3.20 -13.23
N HIS A 231 12.29 4.02 -12.56
CA HIS A 231 12.92 5.20 -13.17
C HIS A 231 14.38 4.98 -13.59
N GLY A 232 15.00 3.84 -13.27
CA GLY A 232 16.38 3.54 -13.67
C GLY A 232 17.44 4.47 -13.08
N LEU A 233 17.14 5.14 -11.95
CA LEU A 233 18.04 6.15 -11.41
C LEU A 233 19.27 5.53 -10.71
N PRO A 234 20.48 6.07 -10.93
CA PRO A 234 21.64 5.65 -10.17
C PRO A 234 21.53 6.05 -8.69
N PRO A 235 22.21 5.36 -7.75
CA PRO A 235 22.04 5.57 -6.30
C PRO A 235 22.18 7.03 -5.85
N ALA A 236 23.11 7.79 -6.42
CA ALA A 236 23.30 9.20 -6.09
C ALA A 236 22.10 10.08 -6.49
N ALA A 237 21.44 9.78 -7.62
CA ALA A 237 20.24 10.49 -8.07
C ALA A 237 19.01 10.08 -7.25
N VAL A 238 18.91 8.81 -6.83
CA VAL A 238 17.85 8.32 -5.93
C VAL A 238 17.81 9.12 -4.62
N ALA A 239 18.96 9.33 -3.99
CA ALA A 239 19.04 10.11 -2.76
C ALA A 239 18.51 11.55 -2.93
N ARG A 240 18.79 12.19 -4.07
CA ARG A 240 18.28 13.54 -4.39
C ARG A 240 16.78 13.54 -4.71
N ALA A 241 16.31 12.57 -5.48
CA ALA A 241 14.89 12.43 -5.80
C ALA A 241 14.03 12.23 -4.53
N ARG A 242 14.49 11.39 -3.59
CA ARG A 242 13.81 11.16 -2.30
C ARG A 242 13.66 12.41 -1.43
N ARG A 243 14.57 13.39 -1.52
CA ARG A 243 14.41 14.65 -0.79
C ARG A 243 13.12 15.37 -1.19
N THR A 244 12.73 15.29 -2.47
CA THR A 244 11.48 15.91 -2.95
C THR A 244 10.26 15.29 -2.26
N SER A 245 10.20 13.96 -2.13
CA SER A 245 9.11 13.29 -1.43
C SER A 245 9.11 13.55 0.08
N SER A 246 10.29 13.67 0.71
CA SER A 246 10.39 14.03 2.13
C SER A 246 9.92 15.46 2.40
N ILE A 247 10.28 16.41 1.53
CA ILE A 247 9.80 17.81 1.63
C ILE A 247 8.28 17.85 1.43
N ALA A 248 7.76 17.13 0.43
CA ALA A 248 6.32 17.06 0.18
C ALA A 248 5.56 16.48 1.38
N ALA A 249 6.08 15.40 1.97
CA ALA A 249 5.50 14.81 3.18
C ALA A 249 5.53 15.80 4.36
N ALA A 250 6.66 16.47 4.60
CA ALA A 250 6.77 17.48 5.65
C ALA A 250 5.79 18.64 5.44
N ALA A 251 5.69 19.17 4.23
CA ALA A 251 4.75 20.23 3.88
C ALA A 251 3.30 19.80 4.09
N LEU A 252 2.96 18.58 3.66
CA LEU A 252 1.62 18.02 3.81
C LEU A 252 1.25 17.85 5.30
N THR A 253 2.17 17.34 6.12
CA THR A 253 1.98 17.23 7.58
C THR A 253 1.75 18.60 8.22
N LEU A 254 2.56 19.60 7.88
CA LEU A 254 2.40 20.96 8.41
C LEU A 254 1.05 21.55 8.01
N LEU A 255 0.68 21.47 6.73
CA LEU A 255 -0.61 21.97 6.23
C LEU A 255 -1.79 21.25 6.90
N SER A 256 -1.67 19.94 7.15
CA SER A 256 -2.68 19.18 7.91
C SER A 256 -2.84 19.70 9.32
N GLY A 257 -1.71 19.89 10.02
CA GLY A 257 -1.70 20.38 11.40
C GLY A 257 -2.35 21.75 11.52
N PHE A 258 -1.97 22.68 10.64
CA PHE A 258 -2.61 24.00 10.57
C PHE A 258 -4.10 23.89 10.25
N GLY A 259 -4.48 23.08 9.26
CA GLY A 259 -5.88 22.90 8.88
C GLY A 259 -6.75 22.36 10.02
N ILE A 260 -6.26 21.38 10.77
CA ILE A 260 -6.96 20.82 11.94
C ILE A 260 -7.08 21.87 13.04
N ILE A 261 -6.00 22.61 13.36
CA ILE A 261 -6.03 23.65 14.39
C ILE A 261 -7.02 24.75 14.02
N THR A 262 -6.99 25.24 12.78
CA THR A 262 -7.93 26.26 12.28
C THR A 262 -9.37 25.75 12.34
N ALA A 263 -9.64 24.51 11.93
CA ALA A 263 -10.97 23.92 12.05
C ALA A 263 -11.43 23.85 13.51
N LEU A 264 -10.57 23.40 14.43
CA LEU A 264 -10.90 23.35 15.85
C LEU A 264 -11.22 24.76 16.41
N ILE A 265 -10.46 25.79 16.03
CA ILE A 265 -10.72 27.18 16.48
C ILE A 265 -12.04 27.73 15.92
N LEU A 266 -12.41 27.37 14.69
CA LEU A 266 -13.62 27.90 14.06
C LEU A 266 -14.91 27.18 14.49
N PHE A 267 -14.79 25.94 14.98
CA PHE A 267 -15.93 25.08 15.29
C PHE A 267 -16.09 24.71 16.77
N LEU A 268 -15.17 25.16 17.65
CA LEU A 268 -15.27 25.08 19.11
C LEU A 268 -15.53 26.47 19.69
#